data_AF-A0A2D3VUI4-F1
#
_entry.id   AF-A0A2D3VUI4-F1
#
_cell.length_a   1.000
_cell.length_b   1.000
_cell.length_c   1.000
_cell.angle_alpha   90.00
_cell.angle_beta   90.00
_cell.angle_gamma   90.00
#
_symmetry.space_group_name_H-M   'P 1'
#
loop_
_entity.id
_entity.type
_entity.pdbx_description
1 polymer ?
#
loop_
_entity_poly.entity_id
_entity_poly.type
_entity_poly.pdbx_seq_one_letter_code
_entity_poly.pdbx_strand_id
1 'polypeptide(L)' 'METIRELQAYGYFFFTVFLVLILYGYVYHLYKSEKIGRRNYEKYADIALNDDITDAPVEKIEPIEEQKQKEEQ' A
#
# COMPACT_ATOMS: atom_id res chain seq x y z
N MET A 1 14.58 -40.01 2.82
CA MET A 1 15.30 -38.73 3.05
C MET A 1 15.49 -37.94 1.77
N GLU A 2 15.83 -38.58 0.64
CA GLU A 2 16.01 -37.88 -0.65
C GLU A 2 14.74 -37.21 -1.18
N THR A 3 13.62 -37.92 -1.21
CA THR A 3 12.33 -37.40 -1.73
C THR A 3 11.81 -36.16 -0.97
N ILE A 4 11.99 -36.12 0.35
CA ILE A 4 11.61 -34.97 1.19
C ILE A 4 12.51 -33.76 0.89
N ARG A 5 13.81 -34.00 0.66
CA ARG A 5 14.77 -32.94 0.31
C ARG A 5 14.48 -32.34 -1.07
N GLU A 6 14.13 -33.18 -2.03
CA GLU A 6 13.75 -32.74 -3.38
C GLU A 6 12.48 -31.90 -3.34
N LEU A 7 11.44 -32.38 -2.63
CA LEU A 7 10.20 -31.63 -2.47
C LEU A 7 10.43 -30.28 -1.78
N GLN A 8 11.30 -30.24 -0.77
CA GLN A 8 11.66 -29.00 -0.08
C GLN A 8 12.36 -28.00 -1.03
N ALA A 9 13.27 -28.47 -1.89
CA ALA A 9 13.96 -27.62 -2.86
C ALA A 9 13.00 -27.02 -3.90
N TYR A 10 12.09 -27.84 -4.44
CA TYR A 10 11.05 -27.36 -5.35
C TYR A 10 10.08 -26.39 -4.66
N GLY A 11 9.70 -26.69 -3.40
CA GLY A 11 8.88 -25.82 -2.59
C GLY A 11 9.51 -24.45 -2.40
N TYR A 12 10.78 -24.39 -1.98
CA TYR A 12 11.49 -23.13 -1.83
C TYR A 12 11.53 -22.34 -3.13
N PHE A 13 11.94 -22.97 -4.24
CA PHE A 13 11.99 -22.29 -5.53
C PHE A 13 10.63 -21.72 -5.95
N PHE A 14 9.58 -22.53 -5.84
CA PHE A 14 8.22 -22.10 -6.15
C PHE A 14 7.78 -20.92 -5.30
N PHE A 15 7.93 -21.01 -3.97
CA PHE A 15 7.51 -19.93 -3.06
C PHE A 15 8.35 -18.66 -3.27
N THR A 16 9.65 -18.78 -3.54
CA THR A 16 10.47 -17.61 -3.87
C THR A 16 9.97 -16.91 -5.13
N VAL A 17 9.74 -17.65 -6.22
CA VAL A 17 9.19 -17.07 -7.47
C VAL A 17 7.81 -16.48 -7.24
N PHE A 18 6.94 -17.20 -6.52
CA PHE A 18 5.59 -16.75 -6.19
C PHE A 18 5.60 -15.45 -5.38
N LEU A 19 6.43 -15.35 -4.34
CA LEU A 19 6.57 -14.14 -3.54
C LEU A 19 7.13 -12.97 -4.35
N VAL A 20 8.08 -13.22 -5.24
CA VAL A 20 8.59 -12.21 -6.17
C VAL A 20 7.46 -11.69 -7.08
N LEU A 21 6.65 -12.57 -7.67
CA LEU A 21 5.52 -12.17 -8.51
C LEU A 21 4.48 -11.35 -7.73
N ILE A 22 4.14 -11.76 -6.50
CA ILE A 22 3.25 -10.99 -5.62
C ILE A 22 3.84 -9.61 -5.33
N LEU A 23 5.10 -9.55 -4.95
CA LEU A 23 5.77 -8.30 -4.59
C LEU A 23 5.77 -7.33 -5.77
N TYR A 24 6.22 -7.77 -6.95
CA TYR A 24 6.21 -6.93 -8.16
C TYR A 24 4.79 -6.58 -8.61
N GLY A 25 3.84 -7.50 -8.47
CA GLY A 25 2.42 -7.23 -8.71
C GLY A 25 1.87 -6.15 -7.78
N TYR A 26 2.26 -6.16 -6.51
CA TYR A 26 1.87 -5.15 -5.52
C TYR A 26 2.52 -3.79 -5.82
N VAL A 27 3.82 -3.76 -6.18
CA VAL A 27 4.49 -2.53 -6.61
C VAL A 27 3.80 -1.95 -7.85
N TYR A 28 3.47 -2.79 -8.84
CA TYR A 28 2.69 -2.35 -10.00
C TYR A 28 1.30 -1.82 -9.61
N HIS A 29 0.61 -2.51 -8.70
CA HIS A 29 -0.68 -2.05 -8.18
C HIS A 29 -0.55 -0.68 -7.50
N LEU A 30 0.50 -0.45 -6.70
CA LEU A 30 0.76 0.83 -6.04
C LEU A 30 0.89 1.97 -7.06
N TYR A 31 1.78 1.83 -8.04
CA TYR A 31 1.94 2.83 -9.11
C TYR A 31 0.66 3.02 -9.95
N LYS A 32 -0.09 1.94 -10.19
CA LYS A 32 -1.37 2.02 -10.89
C LYS A 32 -2.41 2.76 -10.05
N SER A 33 -2.45 2.54 -8.75
CA SER A 33 -3.37 3.21 -7.81
C SER A 33 -3.10 4.70 -7.71
N GLU A 34 -1.82 5.11 -7.77
CA GLU A 34 -1.41 6.51 -7.89
C GLU A 34 -1.89 7.13 -9.20
N LYS A 35 -1.65 6.46 -10.34
CA LYS A 35 -2.08 6.94 -11.67
C LYS A 35 -3.59 7.04 -11.85
N ILE A 36 -4.36 6.19 -11.15
CA ILE A 36 -5.83 6.23 -11.18
C ILE A 36 -6.38 7.37 -10.30
N GLY A 37 -5.54 8.02 -9.48
CA GLY A 37 -5.93 9.20 -8.72
C GLY A 37 -6.86 8.91 -7.53
N ARG A 38 -6.97 7.66 -7.08
CA ARG A 38 -7.75 7.32 -5.88
C ARG A 38 -7.18 7.95 -4.61
N ARG A 39 -5.87 8.17 -4.57
CA ARG A 39 -5.18 8.84 -3.48
C ARG A 39 -3.93 9.51 -4.03
N ASN A 40 -3.84 10.84 -3.89
CA ASN A 40 -2.63 11.58 -4.20
C ASN A 40 -1.69 11.44 -3.00
N TYR A 41 -0.67 10.60 -3.12
CA TYR A 41 0.35 10.43 -2.07
C TYR A 41 1.45 11.48 -2.13
N GLU A 42 1.64 12.16 -3.28
CA GLU A 42 2.60 13.26 -3.40
C GLU A 42 2.23 14.44 -2.50
N LYS A 43 0.94 14.65 -2.22
CA LYS A 43 0.48 15.70 -1.30
C LYS A 43 1.11 15.62 0.10
N TYR A 44 1.54 14.43 0.54
CA TYR A 44 2.16 14.28 1.86
C TYR A 44 3.60 14.79 1.88
N ALA A 45 4.24 14.95 0.72
CA ALA A 45 5.52 15.65 0.63
C ALA A 45 5.40 17.12 1.05
N ASP A 46 4.22 17.72 0.88
CA ASP A 46 3.94 19.10 1.32
C ASP A 46 4.01 19.26 2.83
N ILE A 47 3.93 18.18 3.63
CA ILE A 47 4.13 18.23 5.10
C ILE A 47 5.56 18.63 5.44
N ALA A 48 6.53 18.21 4.62
CA ALA A 48 7.94 18.58 4.85
C ALA A 48 8.24 20.02 4.40
N LEU A 49 7.40 20.58 3.52
CA LEU A 49 7.55 21.96 3.03
C LEU A 49 6.79 22.97 3.90
N ASN A 50 5.65 22.55 4.46
CA ASN A 50 4.76 23.34 5.31
C ASN A 50 4.73 22.68 6.71
N ASP A 51 5.83 22.81 7.46
CA ASP A 51 6.01 22.23 8.79
C ASP A 51 5.75 23.23 9.93
N ASP A 52 5.25 24.43 9.62
CA ASP A 52 4.94 25.43 10.63
C ASP A 52 3.68 25.08 11.42
N ILE A 53 3.66 25.46 12.71
CA ILE A 53 2.55 25.13 13.63
C ILE A 53 1.20 25.74 13.21
N THR A 54 1.23 26.78 12.37
CA THR A 54 0.03 27.46 11.87
C THR A 54 -0.45 26.94 10.52
N ASP A 55 0.24 25.96 9.94
CA ASP A 55 -0.08 25.48 8.60
C ASP A 55 -1.36 24.65 8.56
N ALA A 56 -2.00 24.66 7.40
CA ALA A 56 -3.26 23.96 7.19
C ALA A 56 -3.02 22.43 7.14
N PRO A 57 -3.92 21.61 7.74
CA PRO A 57 -3.84 20.16 7.63
C PRO A 57 -3.86 19.68 6.17
N VAL A 58 -2.94 18.79 5.81
CA VAL A 58 -2.82 18.19 4.46
C VAL A 58 -4.02 17.31 4.10
N GLU A 59 -4.73 16.78 5.09
CA GLU A 59 -5.99 16.07 4.90
C GLU A 59 -7.16 16.89 5.43
N LYS A 60 -8.28 16.84 4.70
CA LYS A 60 -9.53 17.40 5.19
C LYS A 60 -9.97 16.58 6.39
N ILE A 61 -10.11 17.23 7.54
CA ILE A 61 -10.72 16.64 8.71
C ILE A 61 -12.23 16.64 8.45
N GLU A 62 -12.79 15.53 7.98
CA GLU A 62 -14.25 15.37 7.92
C GLU A 62 -14.79 15.38 9.36
N PRO A 63 -15.88 16.10 9.65
CA PRO A 63 -16.49 16.08 10.96
C PRO A 63 -16.91 14.64 11.33
N ILE A 64 -16.72 14.29 12.60
CA ILE A 64 -16.86 12.93 13.14
C ILE A 64 -18.24 12.29 12.83
N GLU A 65 -19.27 13.11 12.57
CA GLU A 65 -20.62 12.65 12.24
C GLU A 65 -20.76 12.06 10.82
N GLU A 66 -19.95 12.51 9.84
CA GLU A 66 -20.02 12.02 8.46
C GLU A 66 -19.33 10.66 8.26
N GLN A 67 -18.36 10.32 9.13
CA GLN A 67 -17.62 9.07 9.05
C GLN A 67 -18.45 7.85 9.45
N LYS A 68 -19.37 7.99 10.43
CA LYS A 68 -20.31 6.93 10.81
C LYS A 68 -21.28 6.54 9.69
N GLN A 69 -21.72 7.51 8.88
CA GLN A 69 -22.69 7.26 7.81
C GLN A 69 -22.09 6.56 6.59
N LYS A 70 -20.77 6.69 6.35
CA LYS A 70 -20.05 5.99 5.26
C LYS A 70 -19.66 4.56 5.61
N GLU A 71 -19.51 4.21 6.89
CA GLU A 71 -19.21 2.83 7.33
C GLU A 71 -20.47 1.95 7.42
N GLU A 72 -21.66 2.55 7.48
CA GLU A 72 -22.95 1.85 7.54
C GLU A 72 -23.62 1.60 6.16
N GLN A 73 -23.01 2.04 5.05
CA GLN A 73 -23.52 1.85 3.67
C GLN A 73 -22.68 0.90 2.82
#